data_AF-A0A2Z7BS43-F1
#
_entry.id   AF-A0A2Z7BS43-F1
#
_cell.length_a   1.000
_cell.length_b   1.000
_cell.length_c   1.000
_cell.angle_alpha   90.00
_cell.angle_beta   90.00
_cell.angle_gamma   90.00
#
_symmetry.space_group_name_H-M   'P 1'
#
loop_
_entity.id
_entity.type
_entity.pdbx_description
1 polymer ?
#
loop_
_entity_poly.entity_id
_entity_poly.type
_entity_poly.pdbx_seq_one_letter_code
_entity_poly.pdbx_strand_id
1 'polypeptide(L)'
;MANQTTDDEVFDFSNTEFTHEELINVLNEMVHEYRKLSQAFEEIKAENRCLKNSSVESSIAQLEDTDSLQTELSKLKIENDLLRTQSCELSSENEILSQVMSSWTKSSISLGNLHETQKPLNDKSVWVKCDAQTHGINGN
;
A
#
# COMPACT_ATOMS: atom_id res chain seq x y z
N MET A 1 49.79 71.85 67.33
CA MET A 1 49.97 71.15 66.04
C MET A 1 49.85 69.67 66.31
N ALA A 2 49.16 68.81 65.57
CA ALA A 2 48.09 68.91 64.59
C ALA A 2 47.54 67.47 64.47
N ASN A 3 46.24 67.33 64.29
CA ASN A 3 45.48 66.08 64.21
C ASN A 3 45.97 65.17 63.09
N GLN A 4 45.99 63.84 63.30
CA GLN A 4 45.59 62.86 62.27
C GLN A 4 44.91 61.66 62.93
N THR A 5 43.58 61.72 62.97
CA THR A 5 42.67 60.58 63.06
C THR A 5 42.67 59.90 61.70
N THR A 6 43.31 58.73 61.58
CA THR A 6 42.99 57.80 60.50
C THR A 6 41.86 56.93 61.00
N ASP A 7 40.67 57.37 60.60
CA ASP A 7 39.39 56.68 60.62
C ASP A 7 39.58 55.36 59.84
N ASP A 8 39.98 54.32 60.57
CA ASP A 8 39.88 52.95 60.08
C ASP A 8 38.39 52.60 60.25
N GLU A 9 37.61 52.93 59.22
CA GLU A 9 36.23 52.47 59.07
C GLU A 9 36.26 50.95 59.01
N VAL A 10 36.38 50.33 60.18
CA VAL A 10 36.13 48.92 60.42
C VAL A 10 34.69 48.74 60.00
N PHE A 11 34.53 48.07 58.87
CA PHE A 11 33.25 47.69 58.32
C PHE A 11 32.49 46.94 59.42
N ASP A 12 31.58 47.64 60.09
CA ASP A 12 30.69 47.06 61.09
C ASP A 12 29.68 46.25 60.29
N PHE A 13 30.10 45.03 59.94
CA PHE A 13 29.18 43.96 59.66
C PHE A 13 28.42 43.74 60.96
N SER A 14 27.34 44.52 61.14
CA SER A 14 26.34 44.27 62.15
C SER A 14 25.89 42.84 61.93
N ASN A 15 26.52 41.92 62.64
CA ASN A 15 26.25 40.51 62.61
C ASN A 15 24.80 40.38 63.05
N THR A 16 23.89 40.19 62.10
CA THR A 16 22.59 39.61 62.44
C THR A 16 22.94 38.33 63.17
N GLU A 17 22.67 38.31 64.47
CA GLU A 17 23.17 37.36 65.45
C GLU A 17 22.59 35.97 65.16
N PHE A 18 23.12 35.32 64.13
CA PHE A 18 22.79 33.93 63.85
C PHE A 18 23.44 33.11 64.94
N THR A 19 22.62 32.40 65.70
CA THR A 19 23.16 31.44 66.64
C THR A 19 23.92 30.38 65.85
N HIS A 20 25.02 29.90 66.41
CA HIS A 20 25.84 28.85 65.80
C HIS A 20 25.00 27.60 65.44
N GLU A 21 23.96 27.33 66.23
CA GLU A 21 22.96 26.28 65.99
C GLU A 21 22.17 26.50 64.69
N GLU A 22 21.68 27.72 64.44
CA GLU A 22 20.91 28.04 63.25
C GLU A 22 21.77 27.91 61.98
N LEU A 23 23.05 28.30 62.03
CA LEU A 23 23.99 28.11 60.91
C LEU A 23 24.22 26.63 60.59
N ILE A 24 24.40 25.79 61.61
CA ILE A 24 24.53 24.35 61.45
C ILE A 24 23.26 23.75 60.83
N ASN A 25 22.10 24.20 61.27
CA ASN A 25 20.82 23.70 60.76
C ASN A 25 20.63 24.05 59.28
N VAL A 26 20.90 25.30 58.89
CA VAL A 26 20.84 25.74 57.49
C VAL A 26 21.83 24.94 56.62
N LEU A 27 23.05 24.69 57.11
CA LEU A 27 24.02 23.87 56.39
C LEU A 27 23.54 22.43 56.20
N ASN A 28 22.97 21.82 57.24
CA ASN A 28 22.42 20.47 57.16
C ASN A 28 21.24 20.38 56.18
N GLU A 29 20.35 21.38 56.18
CA GLU A 29 19.26 21.47 55.21
C GLU A 29 19.78 21.59 53.78
N MET A 30 20.77 22.46 53.53
CA MET A 30 21.38 22.59 52.20
C MET A 30 22.04 21.29 51.72
N VAL A 31 22.76 20.59 52.60
CA VAL A 31 23.37 19.29 52.27
C VAL A 31 22.30 18.25 51.93
N HIS A 32 21.19 18.26 52.66
CA HIS A 32 20.08 17.35 52.41
C HIS A 32 19.37 17.63 51.08
N GLU A 33 19.10 18.89 50.78
CA GLU A 33 18.51 19.28 49.49
C GLU A 33 19.45 19.02 48.32
N TYR A 34 20.76 19.26 48.49
CA TYR A 34 21.75 18.88 47.48
C TYR A 34 21.77 17.38 47.22
N ARG A 35 21.66 16.54 48.27
CA ARG A 35 21.57 15.09 48.12
C ARG A 35 20.33 14.69 47.32
N LYS A 36 19.16 15.26 47.61
CA LYS A 36 17.94 15.02 46.84
C LYS A 36 18.11 15.41 45.38
N LEU A 37 18.67 16.60 45.14
CA LEU A 37 18.91 17.10 43.78
C LEU A 37 19.88 16.20 43.01
N SER A 38 20.94 15.75 43.66
CA SER A 38 21.90 14.82 43.06
C SER A 38 21.27 13.47 42.72
N GLN A 39 20.37 12.97 43.55
CA GLN A 39 19.64 11.73 43.26
C GLN A 39 18.69 11.91 42.07
N ALA A 40 17.88 12.98 42.08
CA ALA A 40 16.97 13.30 40.98
C ALA A 40 17.73 13.47 39.65
N PHE A 41 18.93 14.05 39.68
CA PHE A 41 19.78 14.19 38.49
C PHE A 41 20.20 12.83 37.90
N GLU A 42 20.62 11.87 38.73
CA GLU A 42 20.98 10.54 38.25
C GLU A 42 19.75 9.74 37.77
N GLU A 43 18.59 9.91 38.41
CA GLU A 43 17.31 9.34 37.94
C GLU A 43 16.92 9.89 36.55
N ILE A 44 16.94 11.22 36.37
CA ILE A 44 16.66 11.87 35.08
C ILE A 44 17.63 11.38 34.01
N LYS A 45 18.92 11.26 34.34
CA LYS A 45 19.95 10.76 33.42
C LYS A 45 19.73 9.31 33.03
N ALA A 46 19.27 8.47 33.95
CA ALA A 46 18.90 7.08 33.67
C ALA A 46 17.66 7.03 32.76
N GLU A 47 16.62 7.80 33.06
CA GLU A 47 15.41 7.90 32.23
C GLU A 47 15.72 8.39 30.82
N ASN A 48 16.57 9.41 30.68
CA ASN A 48 16.98 9.95 29.38
C ASN A 48 17.69 8.89 28.52
N ARG A 49 18.52 8.03 29.13
CA ARG A 49 19.13 6.89 28.44
C ARG A 49 18.08 5.87 28.00
N CYS A 50 17.12 5.54 28.87
CA CYS A 50 16.03 4.62 28.54
C CYS A 50 15.16 5.15 27.38
N LEU A 51 14.80 6.44 27.40
CA LEU A 51 14.02 7.08 26.33
C LEU A 51 14.77 7.06 25.00
N LYS A 52 16.06 7.36 24.99
CA LYS A 52 16.88 7.28 23.76
C LYS A 52 16.91 5.87 23.19
N ASN A 53 17.10 4.86 24.04
CA ASN A 53 17.13 3.47 23.58
C ASN A 53 15.77 3.02 23.02
N SER A 54 14.66 3.39 23.69
CA SER A 54 13.31 3.12 23.21
C SER A 54 12.99 3.82 21.88
N SER A 55 13.44 5.06 21.72
CA SER A 55 13.27 5.82 20.47
C SER A 55 14.06 5.21 19.31
N VAL A 56 15.27 4.72 19.56
CA VAL A 56 16.11 4.07 18.54
C VAL A 56 15.50 2.72 18.15
N GLU A 57 15.09 1.90 19.12
CA GLU A 57 14.46 0.60 18.86
C GLU A 57 13.16 0.75 18.06
N SER A 58 12.31 1.71 18.46
CA SER A 58 11.08 2.04 17.73
C SER A 58 11.38 2.48 16.30
N SER A 59 12.41 3.31 16.09
CA SER A 59 12.79 3.77 14.74
C SER A 59 13.30 2.64 13.85
N ILE A 60 14.01 1.65 14.43
CA ILE A 60 14.50 0.48 13.69
C ILE A 60 13.32 -0.41 13.25
N ALA A 61 12.38 -0.69 14.16
CA ALA A 61 11.19 -1.47 13.82
C ALA A 61 10.34 -0.79 12.73
N GLN A 62 10.15 0.54 12.81
CA GLN A 62 9.43 1.29 11.79
C GLN A 62 10.11 1.26 10.41
N LEU A 63 11.45 1.24 10.37
CA LEU A 63 12.21 1.18 9.14
C LEU A 63 12.05 -0.19 8.46
N GLU A 64 12.14 -1.28 9.22
CA GLU A 64 11.96 -2.65 8.71
C GLU A 64 10.53 -2.87 8.16
N ASP A 65 9.52 -2.35 8.86
CA ASP A 65 8.13 -2.36 8.38
C ASP A 65 7.97 -1.58 7.07
N THR A 66 8.64 -0.43 6.95
CA THR A 66 8.59 0.41 5.74
C THR A 66 9.23 -0.30 4.54
N ASP A 67 10.40 -0.92 4.74
CA ASP A 67 11.10 -1.67 3.68
C ASP A 67 10.30 -2.90 3.22
N SER A 68 9.64 -3.57 4.17
CA SER A 68 8.71 -4.68 3.88
C SER A 68 7.54 -4.22 3.02
N LEU A 69 6.85 -3.15 3.43
CA LEU A 69 5.73 -2.57 2.68
C LEU A 69 6.15 -2.10 1.28
N GLN A 70 7.33 -1.51 1.13
CA GLN A 70 7.85 -1.07 -0.17
C GLN A 70 8.12 -2.24 -1.10
N THR A 71 8.57 -3.38 -0.55
CA THR A 71 8.77 -4.62 -1.30
C THR A 71 7.43 -5.20 -1.76
N GLU A 72 6.42 -5.26 -0.89
CA GLU A 72 5.07 -5.72 -1.25
C GLU A 72 4.42 -4.83 -2.32
N LEU A 73 4.54 -3.51 -2.17
CA LEU A 73 4.04 -2.54 -3.15
C LEU A 73 4.66 -2.78 -4.54
N SER A 74 5.97 -3.04 -4.58
CA SER A 74 6.69 -3.30 -5.83
C SER A 74 6.21 -4.60 -6.51
N LYS A 75 5.94 -5.66 -5.73
CA LYS A 75 5.36 -6.92 -6.23
C LYS A 75 3.97 -6.70 -6.81
N LEU A 76 3.09 -6.01 -6.06
CA LEU A 76 1.73 -5.71 -6.50
C LEU A 76 1.69 -4.87 -7.78
N LYS A 77 2.65 -3.94 -7.93
CA LYS A 77 2.75 -3.14 -9.16
C LYS A 77 3.07 -3.99 -10.38
N ILE A 78 4.01 -4.93 -10.25
CA ILE A 78 4.38 -5.87 -11.34
C ILE A 78 3.18 -6.77 -11.69
N GLU A 79 2.50 -7.31 -10.69
CA GLU A 79 1.31 -8.14 -10.91
C GLU A 79 0.17 -7.36 -11.57
N ASN A 80 -0.06 -6.11 -11.16
CA ASN A 80 -1.06 -5.24 -11.77
C ASN A 80 -0.76 -4.96 -13.25
N ASP A 81 0.50 -4.67 -13.58
CA ASP A 81 0.93 -4.46 -14.97
C ASP A 81 0.73 -5.73 -15.83
N LEU A 82 1.05 -6.91 -15.28
CA LEU A 82 0.81 -8.20 -15.95
C LEU A 82 -0.68 -8.44 -16.21
N LEU A 83 -1.54 -8.25 -15.21
CA LEU A 83 -2.99 -8.43 -15.33
C LEU A 83 -3.59 -7.46 -16.35
N ARG A 84 -3.10 -6.21 -16.40
CA ARG A 84 -3.53 -5.24 -17.41
C ARG A 84 -3.19 -5.71 -18.82
N THR A 85 -1.97 -6.22 -19.04
CA THR A 85 -1.58 -6.77 -20.35
C THR A 85 -2.47 -7.95 -20.75
N GLN A 86 -2.67 -8.92 -19.85
CA GLN A 86 -3.54 -10.06 -20.11
C GLN A 86 -4.98 -9.65 -20.40
N SER A 87 -5.49 -8.64 -19.69
CA SER A 87 -6.83 -8.10 -19.94
C SER A 87 -6.94 -7.46 -21.32
N CYS A 88 -5.92 -6.74 -21.79
CA CYS A 88 -5.89 -6.17 -23.14
C CYS A 88 -5.85 -7.26 -24.23
N GLU A 89 -5.07 -8.32 -24.02
CA GLU A 89 -5.00 -9.48 -24.94
C GLU A 89 -6.37 -10.17 -25.04
N LEU A 90 -6.98 -10.51 -23.90
CA LEU A 90 -8.32 -11.11 -23.85
C LEU A 90 -9.39 -10.23 -24.49
N SER A 91 -9.33 -8.91 -24.29
CA SER A 91 -10.25 -7.97 -24.94
C SER A 91 -10.11 -8.02 -26.46
N SER A 92 -8.88 -8.10 -26.97
CA SER A 92 -8.60 -8.17 -28.40
C SER A 92 -9.10 -9.50 -29.00
N GLU A 93 -8.84 -10.61 -28.30
CA GLU A 93 -9.31 -11.93 -28.71
C GLU A 93 -10.84 -12.03 -28.71
N ASN A 94 -11.50 -11.41 -27.73
CA ASN A 94 -12.96 -11.34 -27.66
C ASN A 94 -13.55 -10.53 -28.83
N GLU A 95 -12.90 -9.44 -29.25
CA GLU A 95 -13.33 -8.68 -30.43
C GLU A 95 -13.22 -9.50 -31.71
N ILE A 96 -12.10 -10.22 -31.89
CA ILE A 96 -11.91 -11.14 -33.02
C ILE A 96 -12.99 -12.22 -33.03
N LEU A 97 -13.26 -12.83 -31.86
CA LEU A 97 -14.28 -13.87 -31.74
C LEU A 97 -15.68 -13.34 -32.11
N SER A 98 -16.01 -12.12 -31.69
CA SER A 98 -17.26 -11.45 -32.06
C SER A 98 -17.38 -11.28 -33.59
N GLN A 99 -16.30 -10.87 -34.25
CA GLN A 99 -16.27 -10.75 -35.71
C GLN A 99 -16.46 -12.10 -36.41
N VAL A 100 -15.78 -13.15 -35.94
CA VAL A 100 -15.92 -14.52 -36.46
C VAL A 100 -17.36 -15.01 -36.30
N MET A 101 -17.96 -14.84 -35.11
CA MET A 101 -19.34 -15.22 -34.85
C MET A 101 -20.33 -14.48 -35.75
N SER A 102 -20.12 -13.18 -35.98
CA SER A 102 -20.96 -12.41 -36.91
C SER A 102 -20.87 -12.93 -38.35
N SER A 103 -19.67 -13.30 -38.80
CA SER A 103 -19.41 -13.85 -40.14
C SER A 103 -20.01 -15.24 -40.29
N TRP A 104 -19.84 -16.09 -39.29
CA TRP A 104 -20.45 -17.42 -39.22
C TRP A 104 -21.98 -17.34 -39.27
N THR A 105 -22.57 -16.39 -38.53
CA THR A 105 -24.02 -16.18 -38.50
C THR A 105 -24.53 -15.80 -39.89
N LYS A 106 -23.87 -14.84 -40.56
CA LYS A 106 -24.21 -14.45 -41.95
C LYS A 106 -24.09 -15.61 -42.93
N SER A 107 -23.00 -16.38 -42.84
CA SER A 107 -22.77 -17.56 -43.70
C SER A 107 -23.83 -18.62 -43.47
N SER A 108 -24.21 -18.87 -42.21
CA SER A 108 -25.24 -19.85 -41.85
C SER A 108 -26.61 -19.46 -42.40
N ILE A 109 -26.98 -18.18 -42.30
CA ILE A 109 -28.21 -17.65 -42.90
C ILE A 109 -28.18 -17.82 -44.43
N SER A 110 -27.08 -17.45 -45.08
CA SER A 110 -26.94 -17.61 -46.54
C SER A 110 -27.05 -19.08 -46.98
N LEU A 111 -26.47 -20.01 -46.22
CA LEU A 111 -26.55 -21.44 -46.49
C LEU A 111 -27.97 -21.98 -46.30
N GLY A 112 -28.68 -21.54 -45.25
CA GLY A 112 -30.09 -21.86 -45.03
C GLY A 112 -30.97 -21.42 -46.19
N ASN A 113 -30.78 -20.18 -46.65
CA ASN A 113 -31.51 -19.64 -47.81
C ASN A 113 -31.24 -20.46 -49.09
N LEU A 114 -29.99 -20.89 -49.33
CA LEU A 114 -29.65 -21.73 -50.48
C LEU A 114 -30.39 -23.07 -50.43
N HIS A 115 -30.37 -23.73 -49.27
CA HIS A 115 -31.08 -25.00 -49.07
C HIS A 115 -32.59 -24.87 -49.33
N GLU A 116 -33.21 -23.77 -48.88
CA GLU A 116 -34.62 -23.50 -49.17
C GLU A 116 -34.90 -23.32 -50.66
N THR A 117 -34.03 -22.62 -51.41
CA THR A 117 -34.17 -22.46 -52.86
C THR A 117 -33.95 -23.75 -53.66
N GLN A 118 -33.15 -24.69 -53.14
CA GLN A 118 -32.88 -25.98 -53.80
C GLN A 118 -33.96 -27.04 -53.53
N LYS A 119 -34.72 -26.91 -52.43
CA LYS A 119 -35.84 -27.79 -52.08
C LYS A 119 -36.86 -28.03 -53.23
N PRO A 120 -37.37 -26.99 -53.94
CA PRO A 120 -38.30 -27.19 -55.06
C PRO A 120 -37.67 -27.78 -56.35
N LEU A 121 -36.34 -27.78 -56.50
CA LEU A 121 -35.65 -28.42 -57.63
C LEU A 121 -35.56 -29.94 -57.43
N ASN A 122 -35.27 -30.39 -56.21
CA ASN A 122 -35.19 -31.81 -55.87
C ASN A 122 -36.57 -32.49 -55.88
N ASP A 123 -37.64 -31.78 -55.50
CA ASP A 123 -39.00 -32.31 -55.52
C ASP A 123 -39.53 -32.53 -56.96
N LYS A 124 -38.98 -31.83 -57.96
CA LYS A 124 -39.39 -31.97 -59.37
C LYS A 124 -38.64 -33.05 -60.14
N SER A 125 -37.47 -33.50 -59.67
CA SER A 125 -36.67 -34.53 -60.36
C SER A 125 -37.22 -35.96 -60.26
N VAL A 126 -38.35 -36.19 -59.56
CA VAL A 126 -38.89 -37.55 -59.30
C VAL A 126 -39.88 -38.07 -60.37
N TRP A 127 -40.26 -37.31 -61.42
CA TRP A 127 -41.35 -37.75 -62.31
C TRP A 127 -41.13 -37.66 -63.83
N VAL A 128 -39.92 -37.94 -64.33
CA VAL A 128 -39.80 -38.32 -65.76
C VAL A 128 -39.77 -39.85 -65.88
N LYS A 129 -40.95 -40.47 -65.80
CA LYS A 129 -41.16 -41.82 -66.35
C LYS A 129 -41.19 -41.67 -67.87
N CYS A 130 -40.16 -42.19 -68.54
CA CYS A 130 -40.18 -42.36 -69.99
C CYS A 130 -41.16 -43.48 -70.34
N ASP A 131 -42.36 -43.14 -70.82
CA ASP A 131 -43.25 -44.11 -71.47
C ASP A 131 -42.69 -44.45 -72.86
N ALA A 132 -42.00 -45.57 -72.96
CA ALA A 132 -41.56 -46.15 -74.23
C ALA A 132 -42.77 -46.83 -74.91
N GLN A 133 -43.42 -46.12 -75.83
CA GLN A 133 -44.48 -46.69 -76.65
C GLN A 133 -43.86 -47.54 -77.78
N THR A 134 -43.74 -48.85 -77.55
CA THR A 134 -43.38 -49.81 -78.59
C THR A 134 -44.55 -50.00 -79.54
N HIS A 135 -44.47 -49.45 -80.75
CA HIS A 135 -45.29 -49.89 -81.88
C HIS A 135 -44.93 -51.33 -82.24
N GLY A 136 -45.78 -52.27 -81.85
CA GLY A 136 -45.79 -53.63 -82.37
C GLY A 136 -46.56 -53.66 -83.69
N ILE A 137 -45.83 -53.74 -84.79
CA ILE A 137 -46.34 -54.14 -86.11
C ILE A 137 -46.41 -55.68 -86.15
N ASN A 138 -47.41 -56.20 -86.87
CA ASN A 138 -47.68 -57.58 -87.34
C ASN A 138 -48.87 -58.24 -86.65
N GLY A 139 -49.83 -58.87 -87.33
CA GLY A 139 -49.97 -59.16 -88.75
C GLY A 139 -50.92 -60.37 -88.92
N ASN A 140 -52.01 -60.15 -89.66
CA ASN A 140 -52.77 -61.04 -90.58
C ASN A 140 -54.23 -60.60 -90.66
#